data_AF-A0A3Q7GCS9-F1
#
_entry.id   AF-A0A3Q7GCS9-F1
#
_cell.length_a   1.000
_cell.length_b   1.000
_cell.length_c   1.000
_cell.angle_alpha   90.00
_cell.angle_beta   90.00
_cell.angle_gamma   90.00
#
_symmetry.space_group_name_H-M   'P 1'
#
loop_
_entity.id
_entity.type
_entity.pdbx_description
1 polymer ?
#
loop_
_entity_poly.entity_id
_entity_poly.type
_entity_poly.pdbx_seq_one_letter_code
_entity_poly.pdbx_strand_id
1 'polypeptide(L)'
;MGLLDLFITASMPVLKVLLITALGLILALDRIDLLGQDARKHLNNIVFFVLNPALVSSNLAKTVTYESLKKLWFMPFNILFTFVAGSILGWAVLQVTRPPQHLRGLVVGCCAAGNLGNMLLIIIPAVCKEKGSPFGDPGVCHTYGMSYASLSMAVGAIYLWSYVYNIVRISSSRSSKEVEINDSSTSISSREGSISTESLLPAKAPPEQLGLPSTRFDHKTQAHLATRLKQLMENVSRKINLKRLLAPSTTGAIAGFIVGLVPQMRKLMIGDVAPLRVIENSAILLGDGAIPLLTLIMGGNLLKGLTGSGIQKSLLLGIIVVRYIALPLIGIVVVKGAIRLGLVQHDPLYQFVLLLQFALPPAMNIGTITQLFGAGESECSVIMFWAYALASISLTLWTTFFMWLVS
;
A
#
# COMPACT_ATOMS: atom_id res chain seq x y z
N MET A 1 13.28 -18.97 23.67
CA MET A 1 12.37 -19.77 22.81
C MET A 1 13.20 -20.76 21.99
N GLY A 2 12.74 -22.00 21.84
CA GLY A 2 13.31 -22.87 20.80
C GLY A 2 12.93 -22.33 19.42
N LEU A 3 13.77 -22.52 18.40
CA LEU A 3 13.44 -22.12 17.02
C LEU A 3 12.08 -22.68 16.54
N LEU A 4 11.67 -23.83 17.08
CA LEU A 4 10.41 -24.51 16.78
C LEU A 4 9.19 -23.68 17.18
N ASP A 5 9.14 -23.10 18.38
CA ASP A 5 7.97 -22.35 18.83
C ASP A 5 7.83 -21.05 18.04
N LEU A 6 8.96 -20.41 17.70
CA LEU A 6 8.96 -19.24 16.81
C LEU A 6 8.47 -19.60 15.41
N PHE A 7 8.87 -20.77 14.91
CA PHE A 7 8.38 -21.28 13.64
C PHE A 7 6.88 -21.51 13.65
N ILE A 8 6.35 -22.12 14.71
CA ILE A 8 4.91 -22.33 14.88
C ILE A 8 4.19 -20.98 14.93
N THR A 9 4.67 -20.04 15.75
CA THR A 9 4.06 -18.71 15.89
C THR A 9 4.07 -17.91 14.60
N ALA A 10 5.21 -17.88 13.88
CA ALA A 10 5.33 -17.17 12.61
C ALA A 10 4.58 -17.86 11.46
N SER A 11 4.41 -19.19 11.52
CA SER A 11 3.67 -19.95 10.51
C SER A 11 2.15 -19.84 10.66
N MET A 12 1.60 -19.60 11.86
CA MET A 12 0.16 -19.41 12.06
C MET A 12 -0.50 -18.36 11.14
N PRO A 13 -0.02 -17.10 11.07
CA PRO A 13 -0.61 -16.11 10.16
C PRO A 13 -0.48 -16.50 8.69
N VAL A 14 0.64 -17.10 8.33
CA VAL A 14 0.91 -17.53 6.95
C VAL A 14 -0.03 -18.67 6.56
N LEU A 15 -0.16 -19.68 7.41
CA LEU A 15 -1.05 -20.82 7.19
C LEU A 15 -2.50 -20.37 7.08
N LYS A 16 -2.95 -19.42 7.93
CA LYS A 16 -4.28 -18.82 7.81
C LYS A 16 -4.49 -18.19 6.42
N VAL A 17 -3.55 -17.40 5.93
CA VAL A 17 -3.63 -16.79 4.59
C VAL A 17 -3.64 -17.86 3.50
N LEU A 18 -2.77 -18.87 3.58
CA LEU A 18 -2.71 -19.95 2.60
C LEU A 18 -4.00 -20.80 2.57
N LEU A 19 -4.59 -21.12 3.72
CA LEU A 19 -5.85 -21.87 3.81
C LEU A 19 -7.02 -21.08 3.22
N ILE A 20 -7.13 -19.79 3.52
CA ILE A 20 -8.18 -18.95 2.93
C ILE A 20 -7.95 -18.76 1.43
N THR A 21 -6.69 -18.67 0.99
CA THR A 21 -6.32 -18.64 -0.44
C THR A 21 -6.73 -19.94 -1.12
N ALA A 22 -6.48 -21.10 -0.51
CA ALA A 22 -6.90 -22.40 -1.02
C ALA A 22 -8.43 -22.51 -1.11
N LEU A 23 -9.17 -22.02 -0.11
CA LEU A 23 -10.62 -21.94 -0.17
C LEU A 23 -11.09 -21.07 -1.34
N GLY A 24 -10.48 -19.89 -1.52
CA GLY A 24 -10.78 -19.01 -2.65
C GLY A 24 -10.51 -19.66 -4.01
N LEU A 25 -9.44 -20.44 -4.11
CA LEU A 25 -9.09 -21.22 -5.30
C LEU A 25 -10.15 -22.29 -5.59
N ILE A 26 -10.57 -23.05 -4.56
CA ILE A 26 -11.60 -24.08 -4.67
C ILE A 26 -12.92 -23.46 -5.15
N LEU A 27 -13.35 -22.35 -4.55
CA LEU A 27 -14.58 -21.64 -4.93
C LEU A 27 -14.56 -21.10 -6.35
N ALA A 28 -13.37 -20.90 -6.94
CA ALA A 28 -13.21 -20.42 -8.30
C ALA A 28 -13.08 -21.55 -9.34
N LEU A 29 -13.00 -22.82 -8.94
CA LEU A 29 -12.95 -23.94 -9.87
C LEU A 29 -14.18 -23.95 -10.77
N ASP A 30 -14.02 -24.28 -12.05
CA ASP A 30 -15.10 -24.31 -13.06
C ASP A 30 -16.30 -25.20 -12.63
N ARG A 31 -16.08 -26.17 -11.73
CA ARG A 31 -17.13 -27.03 -11.18
C ARG A 31 -18.02 -26.35 -10.13
N ILE A 32 -17.50 -25.35 -9.41
CA ILE A 32 -18.19 -24.63 -8.33
C ILE A 32 -18.61 -23.23 -8.81
N ASP A 33 -17.70 -22.53 -9.51
CA ASP A 33 -17.86 -21.21 -10.14
C ASP A 33 -18.50 -20.11 -9.27
N LEU A 34 -18.41 -20.23 -7.94
CA LEU A 34 -18.94 -19.22 -7.01
C LEU A 34 -18.06 -17.95 -7.01
N LEU A 35 -16.75 -18.12 -7.11
CA LEU A 35 -15.77 -17.04 -7.33
C LEU A 35 -15.26 -17.05 -8.78
N GLY A 36 -16.20 -17.15 -9.73
CA GLY A 36 -15.97 -16.89 -11.14
C GLY A 36 -15.43 -15.47 -11.40
N GLN A 37 -14.96 -15.22 -12.62
CA GLN A 37 -14.27 -13.97 -12.97
C GLN A 37 -15.10 -12.70 -12.66
N ASP A 38 -16.38 -12.71 -13.01
CA ASP A 38 -17.28 -11.57 -12.75
C ASP A 38 -17.56 -11.40 -11.27
N ALA A 39 -17.82 -12.49 -10.54
CA ALA A 39 -18.02 -12.46 -9.10
C ALA A 39 -16.81 -11.85 -8.39
N ARG A 40 -15.59 -12.27 -8.75
CA ARG A 40 -14.35 -11.71 -8.20
C ARG A 40 -14.23 -10.21 -8.48
N LYS A 41 -14.57 -9.76 -9.69
CA LYS A 41 -14.51 -8.34 -10.07
C LYS A 41 -15.47 -7.48 -9.24
N HIS A 42 -16.72 -7.91 -9.09
CA HIS A 42 -17.70 -7.21 -8.24
C HIS A 42 -17.26 -7.19 -6.78
N LEU A 43 -16.75 -8.31 -6.29
CA LEU A 43 -16.26 -8.44 -4.92
C LEU A 43 -15.06 -7.52 -4.67
N ASN A 44 -14.14 -7.43 -5.63
CA ASN A 44 -13.00 -6.53 -5.57
C ASN A 44 -13.43 -5.06 -5.53
N ASN A 45 -14.49 -4.68 -6.25
CA ASN A 45 -15.05 -3.33 -6.18
C ASN A 45 -15.59 -3.02 -4.78
N ILE A 46 -16.30 -3.96 -4.15
CA ILE A 46 -16.79 -3.80 -2.76
C ILE A 46 -15.60 -3.65 -1.80
N VAL A 47 -14.56 -4.47 -1.95
CA VAL A 47 -13.33 -4.36 -1.16
C VAL A 47 -12.69 -2.97 -1.32
N PHE A 48 -12.55 -2.50 -2.56
CA PHE A 48 -11.87 -1.24 -2.87
C PHE A 48 -12.65 0.00 -2.40
N PHE A 49 -13.97 0.04 -2.62
CA PHE A 49 -14.79 1.23 -2.33
C PHE A 49 -15.35 1.28 -0.91
N VAL A 50 -15.56 0.13 -0.25
CA VAL A 50 -16.26 0.07 1.04
C VAL A 50 -15.37 -0.49 2.15
N LEU A 51 -14.87 -1.72 1.98
CA LEU A 51 -14.23 -2.45 3.09
C LEU A 51 -12.85 -1.87 3.44
N ASN A 52 -12.00 -1.61 2.44
CA ASN A 52 -10.65 -1.06 2.68
C ASN A 52 -10.67 0.35 3.29
N PRO A 53 -11.49 1.31 2.81
CA PRO A 53 -11.62 2.61 3.46
C PRO A 53 -12.09 2.50 4.91
N ALA A 54 -13.07 1.63 5.19
CA ALA A 54 -13.56 1.40 6.55
C ALA A 54 -12.48 0.80 7.45
N LEU A 55 -11.71 -0.18 6.96
CA LEU A 55 -10.59 -0.79 7.68
C LEU A 55 -9.51 0.25 8.03
N VAL A 56 -9.09 1.06 7.06
CA VAL A 56 -8.02 2.05 7.27
C VAL A 56 -8.52 3.18 8.19
N SER A 57 -9.75 3.66 8.00
CA SER A 57 -10.33 4.72 8.80
C SER A 57 -10.47 4.33 10.27
N SER A 58 -11.10 3.18 10.56
CA SER A 58 -11.34 2.73 11.93
C SER A 58 -10.05 2.41 12.69
N ASN A 59 -9.09 1.73 12.05
CA ASN A 59 -7.79 1.47 12.67
C ASN A 59 -7.04 2.75 13.00
N LEU A 60 -7.01 3.71 12.08
CA LEU A 60 -6.31 4.98 12.29
C LEU A 60 -7.01 5.84 13.35
N ALA A 61 -8.35 5.89 13.34
CA ALA A 61 -9.14 6.62 14.32
C ALA A 61 -8.86 6.15 15.75
N LYS A 62 -8.82 4.83 15.98
CA LYS A 62 -8.51 4.27 17.30
C LYS A 62 -7.08 4.56 17.76
N THR A 63 -6.12 4.43 16.86
CA THR A 63 -4.69 4.34 17.24
C THR A 63 -3.95 5.67 17.21
N VAL A 64 -4.38 6.62 16.39
CA VAL A 64 -3.77 7.94 16.32
C VAL A 64 -4.27 8.80 17.46
N THR A 65 -3.36 9.19 18.36
CA THR A 65 -3.54 10.29 19.32
C THR A 65 -2.40 11.28 19.13
N TYR A 66 -2.55 12.51 19.66
CA TYR A 66 -1.46 13.48 19.66
C TYR A 66 -0.21 12.97 20.41
N GLU A 67 -0.41 12.23 21.51
CA GLU A 67 0.70 11.62 22.26
C GLU A 67 1.37 10.48 21.50
N SER A 68 0.58 9.61 20.86
CA SER A 68 1.09 8.53 20.01
C SER A 68 1.89 9.10 18.83
N LEU A 69 1.45 10.19 18.22
CA LEU A 69 2.14 10.81 17.09
C LEU A 69 3.51 11.36 17.48
N LYS A 70 3.63 11.99 18.66
CA LYS A 70 4.92 12.47 19.17
C LYS A 70 5.87 11.33 19.50
N LYS A 71 5.37 10.25 20.12
CA LYS A 71 6.21 9.10 20.51
C LYS A 71 6.65 8.27 19.30
N LEU A 72 5.81 8.16 18.26
CA LEU A 72 5.99 7.24 17.14
C LEU A 72 6.31 7.93 15.81
N TRP A 73 6.73 9.20 15.85
CA TRP A 73 6.95 10.04 14.66
C TRP A 73 7.94 9.45 13.66
N PHE A 74 8.91 8.64 14.10
CA PHE A 74 9.90 8.00 13.23
C PHE A 74 9.29 6.86 12.40
N MET A 75 8.18 6.25 12.84
CA MET A 75 7.57 5.11 12.16
C MET A 75 7.13 5.42 10.72
N PRO A 76 6.42 6.54 10.44
CA PRO A 76 6.15 6.95 9.06
C PRO A 76 7.39 7.08 8.17
N PHE A 77 8.49 7.63 8.71
CA PHE A 77 9.74 7.74 7.96
C PHE A 77 10.39 6.39 7.73
N ASN A 78 10.35 5.49 8.71
CA ASN A 78 10.84 4.12 8.56
C ASN A 78 10.11 3.37 7.43
N ILE A 79 8.78 3.47 7.40
CA ILE A 79 7.96 2.90 6.33
C ILE A 79 8.29 3.55 4.98
N LEU A 80 8.48 4.88 4.94
CA LEU A 80 8.93 5.56 3.72
C LEU A 80 10.26 5.02 3.21
N PHE A 81 11.23 4.78 4.10
CA PHE A 81 12.52 4.19 3.73
C PHE A 81 12.35 2.77 3.16
N THR A 82 11.46 1.95 3.74
CA THR A 82 11.13 0.64 3.17
C THR A 82 10.58 0.75 1.74
N PHE A 83 9.66 1.70 1.51
CA PHE A 83 9.08 1.93 0.18
C PHE A 83 10.14 2.42 -0.83
N VAL A 84 11.00 3.36 -0.44
CA VAL A 84 12.07 3.89 -1.30
C VAL A 84 13.09 2.80 -1.63
N ALA A 85 13.65 2.14 -0.60
CA ALA A 85 14.63 1.07 -0.79
C ALA A 85 14.05 -0.09 -1.61
N GLY A 86 12.83 -0.51 -1.30
CA GLY A 86 12.14 -1.56 -2.04
C GLY A 86 11.83 -1.18 -3.48
N SER A 87 11.57 0.10 -3.76
CA SER A 87 11.37 0.58 -5.14
C SER A 87 12.67 0.59 -5.94
N ILE A 88 13.79 1.01 -5.33
CA ILE A 88 15.11 1.01 -5.96
C ILE A 88 15.52 -0.43 -6.29
N LEU A 89 15.38 -1.34 -5.32
CA LEU A 89 15.68 -2.76 -5.51
C LEU A 89 14.73 -3.42 -6.53
N GLY A 90 13.44 -3.08 -6.49
CA GLY A 90 12.46 -3.54 -7.48
C GLY A 90 12.81 -3.07 -8.89
N TRP A 91 13.28 -1.82 -9.04
CA TRP A 91 13.78 -1.32 -10.32
C TRP A 91 15.04 -2.07 -10.78
N ALA A 92 15.95 -2.42 -9.87
CA ALA A 92 17.10 -3.27 -10.20
C ALA A 92 16.64 -4.67 -10.69
N VAL A 93 15.63 -5.28 -10.06
CA VAL A 93 15.03 -6.54 -10.54
C VAL A 93 14.50 -6.37 -11.97
N LEU A 94 13.82 -5.26 -12.29
CA LEU A 94 13.33 -5.00 -13.64
C LEU A 94 14.45 -4.96 -14.69
N GLN A 95 15.62 -4.41 -14.35
CA GLN A 95 16.76 -4.35 -15.27
C GLN A 95 17.33 -5.74 -15.57
N VAL A 96 17.36 -6.61 -14.56
CA VAL A 96 17.90 -7.97 -14.67
C VAL A 96 16.93 -8.89 -15.40
N THR A 97 15.64 -8.84 -15.06
CA THR A 97 14.65 -9.82 -15.57
C THR A 97 13.92 -9.33 -16.81
N ARG A 98 13.91 -8.02 -17.06
CA ARG A 98 13.26 -7.37 -18.22
C ARG A 98 11.83 -7.87 -18.48
N PRO A 99 10.92 -7.75 -17.49
CA PRO A 99 9.55 -8.25 -17.66
C PRO A 99 8.73 -7.33 -18.60
N PRO A 100 7.60 -7.84 -19.12
CA PRO A 100 6.63 -7.07 -19.90
C PRO A 100 6.21 -5.76 -19.22
N GLN A 101 5.90 -4.72 -20.01
CA GLN A 101 5.63 -3.37 -19.52
C GLN A 101 4.49 -3.30 -18.50
N HIS A 102 3.43 -4.10 -18.69
CA HIS A 102 2.28 -4.15 -17.79
C HIS A 102 2.62 -4.72 -16.38
N LEU A 103 3.66 -5.56 -16.26
CA LEU A 103 4.08 -6.14 -14.98
C LEU A 103 5.08 -5.26 -14.21
N ARG A 104 5.69 -4.26 -14.85
CA ARG A 104 6.73 -3.44 -14.21
C ARG A 104 6.24 -2.77 -12.93
N GLY A 105 5.03 -2.23 -12.94
CA GLY A 105 4.43 -1.60 -11.78
C GLY A 105 4.09 -2.59 -10.66
N LEU A 106 3.63 -3.79 -11.02
CA LEU A 106 3.37 -4.88 -10.08
C LEU A 106 4.66 -5.28 -9.36
N VAL A 107 5.75 -5.50 -10.08
CA VAL A 107 7.04 -5.94 -9.51
C VAL A 107 7.60 -4.90 -8.54
N VAL A 108 7.63 -3.62 -8.95
CA VAL A 108 8.07 -2.52 -8.08
C VAL A 108 7.17 -2.41 -6.86
N GLY A 109 5.85 -2.52 -7.04
CA GLY A 109 4.88 -2.54 -5.94
C GLY A 109 5.14 -3.68 -4.95
N CYS A 110 5.33 -4.90 -5.46
CA CYS A 110 5.63 -6.09 -4.67
C CYS A 110 6.96 -5.98 -3.93
N CYS A 111 7.96 -5.25 -4.45
CA CYS A 111 9.22 -5.00 -3.78
C CYS A 111 9.16 -3.83 -2.79
N ALA A 112 8.32 -2.82 -3.01
CA ALA A 112 8.19 -1.63 -2.15
C ALA A 112 7.24 -1.84 -0.96
N ALA A 113 5.98 -2.23 -1.19
CA ALA A 113 4.96 -2.36 -0.14
C ALA A 113 4.86 -3.76 0.52
N GLY A 114 5.30 -3.86 1.78
CA GLY A 114 5.13 -5.05 2.60
C GLY A 114 3.73 -5.12 3.24
N ASN A 115 3.30 -6.30 3.68
CA ASN A 115 2.02 -6.51 4.37
C ASN A 115 2.07 -6.03 5.82
N LEU A 116 2.15 -4.71 6.00
CA LEU A 116 2.15 -4.03 7.30
C LEU A 116 0.83 -4.18 8.07
N GLY A 117 -0.20 -4.74 7.44
CA GLY A 117 -1.50 -4.96 8.07
C GLY A 117 -1.57 -6.31 8.79
N ASN A 118 -2.04 -7.32 8.06
CA ASN A 118 -2.38 -8.62 8.61
C ASN A 118 -1.22 -9.27 9.38
N MET A 119 0.00 -9.15 8.86
CA MET A 119 1.15 -9.83 9.46
C MET A 119 1.58 -9.19 10.79
N LEU A 120 1.64 -7.86 10.88
CA LEU A 120 2.00 -7.20 12.14
C LEU A 120 0.95 -7.42 13.23
N LEU A 121 -0.34 -7.34 12.88
CA LEU A 121 -1.42 -7.57 13.86
C LEU A 121 -1.45 -9.00 14.42
N ILE A 122 -0.88 -9.98 13.74
CA ILE A 122 -0.83 -11.36 14.24
C ILE A 122 0.51 -11.66 14.92
N ILE A 123 1.63 -11.25 14.32
CA ILE A 123 2.97 -11.56 14.82
C ILE A 123 3.22 -10.84 16.16
N ILE A 124 2.88 -9.55 16.26
CA ILE A 124 3.21 -8.78 17.46
C ILE A 124 2.51 -9.33 18.72
N PRO A 125 1.19 -9.56 18.74
CA PRO A 125 0.53 -10.15 19.91
C PRO A 125 1.05 -11.54 20.27
N ALA A 126 1.43 -12.34 19.27
CA ALA A 126 1.89 -13.70 19.50
C ALA A 126 3.30 -13.70 20.12
N VAL A 127 4.18 -12.80 19.67
CA VAL A 127 5.51 -12.60 20.27
C VAL A 127 5.41 -12.00 21.67
N CYS A 128 4.44 -11.10 21.93
CA CYS A 128 4.21 -10.54 23.26
C CYS A 128 3.73 -11.56 24.30
N LYS A 129 2.98 -12.60 23.89
CA LYS A 129 2.49 -13.65 24.78
C LYS A 129 3.57 -14.69 25.14
N GLU A 130 4.72 -14.62 24.51
CA GLU A 130 5.76 -15.62 24.67
C GLU A 130 6.50 -15.52 26.01
N LYS A 131 6.79 -16.68 26.60
CA LYS A 131 7.59 -16.78 27.82
C LYS A 131 9.06 -16.40 27.54
N GLY A 132 9.54 -15.39 28.23
CA GLY A 132 10.92 -14.88 28.06
C GLY A 132 11.10 -13.98 26.85
N SER A 133 10.03 -13.37 26.34
CA SER A 133 10.15 -12.30 25.35
C SER A 133 10.94 -11.10 25.92
N PRO A 134 11.77 -10.41 25.11
CA PRO A 134 12.55 -9.24 25.58
C PRO A 134 11.69 -7.99 25.78
N PHE A 135 10.37 -8.11 25.64
CA PHE A 135 9.43 -6.99 25.57
C PHE A 135 8.70 -6.71 26.89
N GLY A 136 9.14 -7.35 27.98
CA GLY A 136 8.61 -7.12 29.33
C GLY A 136 7.26 -7.81 29.57
N ASP A 137 6.37 -7.13 30.29
CA ASP A 137 5.06 -7.68 30.66
C ASP A 137 4.18 -7.96 29.42
N PRO A 138 3.58 -9.16 29.28
CA PRO A 138 2.77 -9.53 28.11
C PRO A 138 1.57 -8.61 27.85
N GLY A 139 0.91 -8.11 28.91
CA GLY A 139 -0.26 -7.24 28.77
C GLY A 139 0.11 -5.84 28.28
N VAL A 140 1.21 -5.31 28.80
CA VAL A 140 1.78 -4.03 28.36
C VAL A 140 2.30 -4.14 26.92
N CYS A 141 3.06 -5.20 26.61
CA CYS A 141 3.56 -5.48 25.27
C CYS A 141 2.41 -5.59 24.26
N HIS A 142 1.35 -6.32 24.60
CA HIS A 142 0.19 -6.48 23.72
C HIS A 142 -0.47 -5.13 23.42
N THR A 143 -0.65 -4.28 24.43
CA THR A 143 -1.32 -2.98 24.27
C THR A 143 -0.53 -2.02 23.38
N TYR A 144 0.77 -1.86 23.63
CA TYR A 144 1.63 -1.00 22.82
C TYR A 144 1.90 -1.61 21.44
N GLY A 145 2.14 -2.92 21.37
CA GLY A 145 2.41 -3.65 20.14
C GLY A 145 1.24 -3.57 19.15
N MET A 146 0.01 -3.70 19.63
CA MET A 146 -1.19 -3.48 18.80
C MET A 146 -1.27 -2.05 18.28
N SER A 147 -0.96 -1.06 19.11
CA SER A 147 -0.94 0.34 18.70
C SER A 147 0.11 0.59 17.60
N TYR A 148 1.29 -0.01 17.71
CA TYR A 148 2.37 0.09 16.73
C TYR A 148 2.01 -0.60 15.42
N ALA A 149 1.41 -1.79 15.49
CA ALA A 149 0.98 -2.56 14.32
C ALA A 149 -0.15 -1.84 13.56
N SER A 150 -1.16 -1.31 14.26
CA SER A 150 -2.24 -0.55 13.63
C SER A 150 -1.77 0.76 13.01
N LEU A 151 -0.87 1.50 13.67
CA LEU A 151 -0.27 2.70 13.08
C LEU A 151 0.55 2.35 11.82
N SER A 152 1.32 1.26 11.87
CA SER A 152 2.09 0.75 10.72
C SER A 152 1.18 0.39 9.56
N MET A 153 0.07 -0.29 9.82
CA MET A 153 -0.93 -0.63 8.82
C MET A 153 -1.49 0.63 8.16
N ALA A 154 -1.89 1.62 8.95
CA ALA A 154 -2.56 2.79 8.42
C ALA A 154 -1.62 3.68 7.60
N VAL A 155 -0.40 3.91 8.08
CA VAL A 155 0.63 4.62 7.31
C VAL A 155 1.04 3.82 6.06
N GLY A 156 1.20 2.51 6.19
CA GLY A 156 1.44 1.60 5.07
C GLY A 156 0.35 1.68 4.00
N ALA A 157 -0.92 1.75 4.40
CA ALA A 157 -2.05 1.92 3.50
C ALA A 157 -2.01 3.26 2.77
N ILE A 158 -1.66 4.36 3.45
CA ILE A 158 -1.48 5.67 2.81
C ILE A 158 -0.44 5.58 1.71
N TYR A 159 0.75 5.02 1.99
CA TYR A 159 1.79 4.86 0.97
C TYR A 159 1.37 3.90 -0.14
N LEU A 160 0.72 2.78 0.17
CA LEU A 160 0.25 1.84 -0.83
C LEU A 160 -0.72 2.49 -1.83
N TRP A 161 -1.74 3.20 -1.33
CA TRP A 161 -2.78 3.78 -2.17
C TRP A 161 -2.38 5.11 -2.82
N SER A 162 -1.39 5.83 -2.27
CA SER A 162 -0.86 7.04 -2.90
C SER A 162 0.25 6.76 -3.92
N TYR A 163 1.08 5.73 -3.69
CA TYR A 163 2.26 5.45 -4.51
C TYR A 163 2.07 4.20 -5.38
N VAL A 164 1.89 3.02 -4.78
CA VAL A 164 1.83 1.75 -5.54
C VAL A 164 0.62 1.71 -6.47
N TYR A 165 -0.54 2.18 -6.02
CA TYR A 165 -1.72 2.35 -6.86
C TYR A 165 -1.42 3.14 -8.14
N ASN A 166 -0.73 4.27 -8.01
CA ASN A 166 -0.40 5.13 -9.14
C ASN A 166 0.65 4.49 -10.07
N ILE A 167 1.64 3.78 -9.52
CA ILE A 167 2.64 3.07 -10.34
C ILE A 167 2.00 1.95 -11.17
N VAL A 168 1.15 1.13 -10.55
CA VAL A 168 0.46 0.04 -11.24
C VAL A 168 -0.48 0.63 -12.31
N ARG A 169 -1.23 1.68 -11.98
CA ARG A 169 -2.08 2.41 -12.94
C ARG A 169 -1.31 2.94 -14.16
N ILE A 170 -0.15 3.55 -13.93
CA ILE A 170 0.67 4.08 -15.04
C ILE A 170 1.18 2.93 -15.91
N SER A 171 1.58 1.82 -15.30
CA SER A 171 2.07 0.64 -16.03
C SER A 171 0.97 -0.03 -16.86
N SER A 172 -0.25 -0.14 -16.32
CA SER A 172 -1.40 -0.70 -17.05
C SER A 172 -1.86 0.21 -18.18
N SER A 173 -1.99 1.52 -17.94
CA SER A 173 -2.42 2.49 -18.97
C SER A 173 -1.46 2.62 -20.15
N ARG A 174 -0.15 2.46 -19.93
CA ARG A 174 0.84 2.42 -21.02
C ARG A 174 0.66 1.18 -21.91
N SER A 175 0.31 0.05 -21.31
CA SER A 175 -0.01 -1.17 -22.06
C SER A 175 -1.24 -0.98 -22.95
N SER A 176 -2.31 -0.34 -22.43
CA SER A 176 -3.52 -0.07 -23.23
C SER A 176 -3.24 0.83 -24.43
N LYS A 177 -2.38 1.86 -24.27
CA LYS A 177 -2.00 2.76 -25.36
C LYS A 177 -1.12 2.10 -26.43
N GLU A 178 -0.21 1.20 -26.04
CA GLU A 178 0.60 0.45 -27.00
C GLU A 178 -0.25 -0.55 -27.82
N VAL A 179 -1.27 -1.15 -27.21
CA VAL A 179 -2.23 -2.02 -27.91
C VAL A 179 -3.08 -1.22 -28.91
N GLU A 180 -3.61 -0.05 -28.51
CA GLU A 180 -4.35 0.83 -29.43
C GLU A 180 -3.50 1.32 -30.60
N ILE A 181 -2.21 1.62 -30.38
CA ILE A 181 -1.29 2.06 -31.45
C ILE A 181 -1.02 0.91 -32.44
N ASN A 182 -0.81 -0.32 -31.95
CA ASN A 182 -0.59 -1.47 -32.82
C ASN A 182 -1.84 -1.87 -33.62
N ASP A 183 -3.03 -1.80 -33.02
CA ASP A 183 -4.30 -2.05 -33.74
C ASP A 183 -4.57 -0.96 -34.80
N SER A 184 -4.23 0.31 -34.51
CA SER A 184 -4.35 1.40 -35.49
C SER A 184 -3.35 1.31 -36.65
N SER A 185 -2.26 0.57 -36.50
CA SER A 185 -1.22 0.39 -37.54
C SER A 185 -1.49 -0.77 -38.50
N THR A 186 -2.55 -1.56 -38.29
CA THR A 186 -2.83 -2.78 -39.08
C THR A 186 -4.06 -2.66 -40.00
N SER A 187 -4.66 -1.47 -40.14
CA SER A 187 -5.86 -1.28 -40.98
C SER A 187 -5.79 -0.06 -41.91
N ILE A 188 -4.77 0.03 -42.77
CA ILE A 188 -4.83 0.92 -43.96
C ILE A 188 -4.32 0.16 -45.18
N SER A 189 -5.24 -0.55 -45.85
CA SER A 189 -5.05 -1.07 -47.20
C SER A 189 -6.41 -1.39 -47.84
N SER A 190 -7.16 -0.36 -48.23
CA SER A 190 -8.02 -0.37 -49.43
C SER A 190 -8.69 0.98 -49.67
N ARG A 191 -8.63 1.42 -50.93
CA ARG A 191 -9.26 2.60 -51.58
C ARG A 191 -10.80 2.60 -51.39
N GLU A 192 -11.58 3.69 -51.49
CA GLU A 192 -11.73 4.64 -52.61
C GLU A 192 -12.84 5.71 -52.30
N GLY A 193 -12.71 6.95 -52.84
CA GLY A 193 -13.78 7.98 -53.09
C GLY A 193 -14.49 8.64 -51.88
N SER A 194 -14.84 9.94 -51.78
CA SER A 194 -14.98 11.07 -52.72
C SER A 194 -15.30 12.39 -51.96
N ILE A 195 -14.84 13.53 -52.48
CA ILE A 195 -15.51 14.86 -52.64
C ILE A 195 -16.00 15.62 -51.37
N SER A 196 -15.26 16.64 -50.88
CA SER A 196 -15.51 18.13 -50.98
C SER A 196 -16.20 18.70 -49.70
N THR A 197 -16.10 19.96 -49.22
CA THR A 197 -15.57 21.27 -49.63
C THR A 197 -15.40 22.17 -48.37
N GLU A 198 -14.39 23.05 -48.39
CA GLU A 198 -14.18 24.40 -47.76
C GLU A 198 -14.99 24.97 -46.58
N SER A 199 -14.28 25.75 -45.72
CA SER A 199 -14.59 27.15 -45.30
C SER A 199 -13.79 27.55 -44.03
N LEU A 200 -12.57 28.08 -44.12
CA LEU A 200 -12.16 29.51 -44.12
C LEU A 200 -12.54 30.36 -42.86
N LEU A 201 -11.49 30.82 -42.15
CA LEU A 201 -11.46 31.88 -41.13
C LEU A 201 -11.57 33.29 -41.76
N PRO A 202 -11.79 34.35 -40.95
CA PRO A 202 -10.80 35.44 -40.97
C PRO A 202 -10.52 36.15 -39.62
N ALA A 203 -9.33 36.74 -39.56
CA ALA A 203 -8.76 37.54 -38.48
C ALA A 203 -9.02 39.06 -38.62
N LYS A 204 -8.87 39.85 -37.53
CA LYS A 204 -8.50 41.28 -37.56
C LYS A 204 -8.03 41.79 -36.18
N ALA A 205 -7.03 42.70 -36.18
CA ALA A 205 -6.39 43.38 -35.04
C ALA A 205 -6.59 44.93 -35.11
N PRO A 206 -5.85 45.79 -34.37
CA PRO A 206 -6.17 46.50 -33.10
C PRO A 206 -6.27 48.06 -33.27
N PRO A 207 -6.30 48.87 -32.18
CA PRO A 207 -5.18 49.80 -31.93
C PRO A 207 -4.87 50.19 -30.45
N GLU A 208 -3.72 50.88 -30.29
CA GLU A 208 -2.97 51.33 -29.10
C GLU A 208 -3.55 52.55 -28.34
N GLN A 209 -3.15 52.75 -27.06
CA GLN A 209 -2.79 54.06 -26.49
C GLN A 209 -1.95 53.97 -25.18
N LEU A 210 -1.07 54.96 -25.02
CA LEU A 210 0.12 55.06 -24.15
C LEU A 210 -0.14 55.88 -22.86
N GLY A 211 0.52 55.57 -21.73
CA GLY A 211 0.57 56.44 -20.54
C GLY A 211 1.43 55.89 -19.38
N LEU A 212 2.41 56.67 -18.92
CA LEU A 212 3.51 56.34 -17.97
C LEU A 212 3.34 57.16 -16.63
N PRO A 213 4.18 57.00 -15.58
CA PRO A 213 3.88 56.38 -14.28
C PRO A 213 3.84 57.36 -13.07
N SER A 214 3.38 56.91 -11.89
CA SER A 214 3.84 57.47 -10.60
C SER A 214 3.64 56.55 -9.39
N THR A 215 4.58 56.69 -8.45
CA THR A 215 5.00 55.83 -7.33
C THR A 215 4.16 55.93 -6.05
N ARG A 216 4.03 54.82 -5.29
CA ARG A 216 4.19 54.82 -3.80
C ARG A 216 4.29 53.39 -3.20
N PHE A 217 5.37 53.22 -2.44
CA PHE A 217 5.70 52.21 -1.41
C PHE A 217 4.55 52.00 -0.39
N ASP A 218 4.43 50.96 0.45
CA ASP A 218 5.21 49.78 0.82
C ASP A 218 4.24 48.84 1.56
N HIS A 219 3.82 47.70 0.98
CA HIS A 219 3.11 46.65 1.75
C HIS A 219 3.17 45.26 1.09
N LYS A 220 4.17 45.00 0.24
CA LYS A 220 4.15 43.84 -0.67
C LYS A 220 4.93 42.61 -0.18
N THR A 221 5.77 42.70 0.84
CA THR A 221 6.72 41.60 1.13
C THR A 221 6.06 40.37 1.77
N GLN A 222 5.05 40.54 2.63
CA GLN A 222 4.39 39.40 3.29
C GLN A 222 3.28 38.75 2.42
N ALA A 223 2.57 39.56 1.64
CA ALA A 223 1.55 39.08 0.69
C ALA A 223 2.17 38.31 -0.49
N HIS A 224 3.37 38.70 -0.93
CA HIS A 224 4.06 38.08 -2.07
C HIS A 224 4.60 36.67 -1.75
N LEU A 225 4.97 36.40 -0.50
CA LEU A 225 5.44 35.08 -0.07
C LEU A 225 4.27 34.09 0.10
N ALA A 226 3.16 34.54 0.67
CA ALA A 226 1.93 33.75 0.79
C ALA A 226 1.30 33.47 -0.59
N THR A 227 1.32 34.43 -1.51
CA THR A 227 0.84 34.23 -2.89
C THR A 227 1.77 33.33 -3.70
N ARG A 228 3.09 33.39 -3.51
CA ARG A 228 4.03 32.43 -4.12
C ARG A 228 3.87 31.02 -3.56
N LEU A 229 3.67 30.84 -2.25
CA LEU A 229 3.34 29.53 -1.67
C LEU A 229 2.01 29.01 -2.19
N LYS A 230 0.99 29.88 -2.29
CA LYS A 230 -0.33 29.52 -2.82
C LYS A 230 -0.27 29.17 -4.31
N GLN A 231 0.53 29.88 -5.11
CA GLN A 231 0.77 29.55 -6.51
C GLN A 231 1.61 28.30 -6.70
N LEU A 232 2.60 28.04 -5.83
CA LEU A 232 3.32 26.77 -5.80
C LEU A 232 2.37 25.62 -5.43
N MET A 233 1.53 25.79 -4.41
CA MET A 233 0.50 24.81 -4.04
C MET A 233 -0.55 24.61 -5.13
N GLU A 234 -1.00 25.66 -5.82
CA GLU A 234 -1.95 25.57 -6.93
C GLU A 234 -1.32 24.96 -8.17
N ASN A 235 -0.05 25.23 -8.47
CA ASN A 235 0.67 24.61 -9.58
C ASN A 235 1.00 23.15 -9.30
N VAL A 236 1.36 22.81 -8.05
CA VAL A 236 1.52 21.43 -7.59
C VAL A 236 0.17 20.71 -7.61
N SER A 237 -0.92 21.34 -7.15
CA SER A 237 -2.29 20.82 -7.14
C SER A 237 -2.90 20.67 -8.56
N ARG A 238 -2.52 21.52 -9.52
CA ARG A 238 -2.91 21.35 -10.94
C ARG A 238 -2.10 20.27 -11.65
N LYS A 239 -0.79 20.16 -11.39
CA LYS A 239 0.05 19.09 -11.97
C LYS A 239 -0.32 17.72 -11.41
N ILE A 240 -0.59 17.67 -10.11
CA ILE A 240 -1.03 16.49 -9.40
C ILE A 240 -2.56 16.49 -9.43
N ASN A 241 -3.17 15.89 -10.44
CA ASN A 241 -4.63 15.71 -10.48
C ASN A 241 -5.15 15.18 -9.12
N LEU A 242 -5.66 16.05 -8.25
CA LEU A 242 -5.97 15.70 -6.86
C LEU A 242 -7.10 14.66 -6.78
N LYS A 243 -8.04 14.72 -7.74
CA LYS A 243 -9.07 13.68 -7.97
C LYS A 243 -8.49 12.31 -8.37
N ARG A 244 -7.27 12.26 -8.93
CA ARG A 244 -6.60 11.00 -9.33
C ARG A 244 -5.80 10.36 -8.18
N LEU A 245 -5.52 11.10 -7.10
CA LEU A 245 -4.82 10.61 -5.90
C LEU A 245 -5.77 10.15 -4.78
N LEU A 246 -7.06 10.51 -4.86
CA LEU A 246 -8.08 10.15 -3.90
C LEU A 246 -8.63 8.74 -4.18
N ALA A 247 -7.79 7.71 -4.06
CA ALA A 247 -8.31 6.36 -3.90
C ALA A 247 -9.20 6.33 -2.64
N PRO A 248 -10.34 5.63 -2.62
CA PRO A 248 -11.27 5.62 -1.48
C PRO A 248 -10.57 5.37 -0.14
N SER A 249 -9.54 4.51 -0.13
CA SER A 249 -8.78 4.19 1.08
C SER A 249 -7.90 5.35 1.58
N THR A 250 -7.43 6.24 0.70
CA THR A 250 -6.75 7.48 1.12
C THR A 250 -7.73 8.46 1.78
N THR A 251 -8.95 8.57 1.25
CA THR A 251 -10.02 9.34 1.88
C THR A 251 -10.40 8.76 3.24
N GLY A 252 -10.50 7.43 3.35
CA GLY A 252 -10.69 6.72 4.61
C GLY A 252 -9.57 7.01 5.61
N ALA A 253 -8.30 7.02 5.18
CA ALA A 253 -7.19 7.42 6.03
C ALA A 253 -7.30 8.87 6.51
N ILE A 254 -7.67 9.82 5.64
CA ILE A 254 -7.86 11.22 6.05
C ILE A 254 -8.99 11.33 7.09
N ALA A 255 -10.11 10.65 6.86
CA ALA A 255 -11.23 10.62 7.79
C ALA A 255 -10.83 10.03 9.16
N GLY A 256 -10.17 8.87 9.16
CA GLY A 256 -9.69 8.23 10.40
C GLY A 256 -8.70 9.11 11.17
N PHE A 257 -7.82 9.82 10.46
CA PHE A 257 -6.85 10.73 11.09
C PHE A 257 -7.54 11.91 11.76
N ILE A 258 -8.54 12.50 11.11
CA ILE A 258 -9.35 13.59 11.66
C ILE A 258 -10.08 13.11 12.92
N VAL A 259 -10.75 11.95 12.86
CA VAL A 259 -11.48 11.40 14.02
C VAL A 259 -10.52 11.09 15.17
N GLY A 260 -9.34 10.55 14.90
CA GLY A 260 -8.35 10.19 15.92
C GLY A 260 -7.70 11.40 16.61
N LEU A 261 -7.37 12.46 15.84
CA LEU A 261 -6.70 13.65 16.36
C LEU A 261 -7.63 14.69 16.98
N VAL A 262 -8.84 14.86 16.46
CA VAL A 262 -9.77 15.88 16.97
C VAL A 262 -10.41 15.37 18.26
N PRO A 263 -10.10 15.93 19.45
CA PRO A 263 -10.52 15.35 20.72
C PRO A 263 -12.05 15.29 20.89
N GLN A 264 -12.76 16.25 20.29
CA GLN A 264 -14.22 16.31 20.31
C GLN A 264 -14.84 15.14 19.52
N MET A 265 -14.35 14.88 18.30
CA MET A 265 -14.84 13.76 17.47
C MET A 265 -14.47 12.42 18.11
N ARG A 266 -13.26 12.31 18.65
CA ARG A 266 -12.80 11.11 19.36
C ARG A 266 -13.71 10.78 20.54
N LYS A 267 -14.04 11.74 21.41
CA LYS A 267 -14.95 11.51 22.55
C LYS A 267 -16.37 11.13 22.13
N LEU A 268 -16.80 11.60 20.95
CA LEU A 268 -18.13 11.36 20.44
C LEU A 268 -18.26 9.96 19.80
N MET A 269 -17.20 9.47 19.14
CA MET A 269 -17.23 8.24 18.33
C MET A 269 -16.44 7.06 18.93
N ILE A 270 -15.38 7.31 19.70
CA ILE A 270 -14.44 6.29 20.20
C ILE A 270 -14.56 6.14 21.71
N GLY A 271 -14.82 4.91 22.15
CA GLY A 271 -14.92 4.52 23.55
C GLY A 271 -16.25 3.85 23.88
N ASP A 272 -16.27 3.04 24.94
CA ASP A 272 -17.44 2.20 25.26
C ASP A 272 -18.69 3.01 25.63
N VAL A 273 -18.50 4.22 26.17
CA VAL A 273 -19.57 5.15 26.60
C VAL A 273 -19.84 6.24 25.54
N ALA A 274 -19.19 6.19 24.37
CA ALA A 274 -19.32 7.23 23.36
C ALA A 274 -20.71 7.20 22.68
N PRO A 275 -21.40 8.35 22.53
CA PRO A 275 -22.79 8.38 22.04
C PRO A 275 -22.92 7.95 20.56
N LEU A 276 -21.91 8.20 19.72
CA LEU A 276 -21.87 7.79 18.31
C LEU A 276 -20.99 6.56 18.07
N ARG A 277 -20.74 5.74 19.10
CA ARG A 277 -19.94 4.49 18.98
C ARG A 277 -20.42 3.56 17.86
N VAL A 278 -21.71 3.63 17.51
CA VAL A 278 -22.31 2.82 16.44
C VAL A 278 -21.66 3.07 15.09
N ILE A 279 -21.23 4.30 14.79
CA ILE A 279 -20.58 4.64 13.51
C ILE A 279 -19.22 3.94 13.42
N GLU A 280 -18.41 4.07 14.47
CA GLU A 280 -17.09 3.45 14.56
C GLU A 280 -17.21 1.92 14.57
N ASN A 281 -18.12 1.35 15.38
CA ASN A 281 -18.38 -0.09 15.44
C ASN A 281 -18.84 -0.67 14.09
N SER A 282 -19.66 0.06 13.34
CA SER A 282 -20.07 -0.34 11.99
C SER A 282 -18.89 -0.30 11.01
N ALA A 283 -18.02 0.71 11.10
CA ALA A 283 -16.83 0.82 10.27
C ALA A 283 -15.81 -0.30 10.57
N ILE A 284 -15.63 -0.67 11.85
CA ILE A 284 -14.80 -1.82 12.24
C ILE A 284 -15.39 -3.11 11.69
N LEU A 285 -16.70 -3.33 11.88
CA LEU A 285 -17.37 -4.54 11.40
C LEU A 285 -17.23 -4.72 9.88
N LEU A 286 -17.39 -3.64 9.11
CA LEU A 286 -17.11 -3.65 7.68
C LEU A 286 -15.62 -3.87 7.39
N GLY A 287 -14.74 -3.15 8.10
CA GLY A 287 -13.29 -3.24 7.90
C GLY A 287 -12.73 -4.64 8.14
N ASP A 288 -13.21 -5.35 9.16
CA ASP A 288 -12.77 -6.70 9.51
C ASP A 288 -13.06 -7.71 8.39
N GLY A 289 -14.07 -7.45 7.55
CA GLY A 289 -14.37 -8.23 6.35
C GLY A 289 -13.37 -8.04 5.20
N ALA A 290 -12.57 -6.96 5.19
CA ALA A 290 -11.69 -6.63 4.06
C ALA A 290 -10.60 -7.69 3.83
N ILE A 291 -9.91 -8.11 4.91
CA ILE A 291 -8.78 -9.04 4.86
C ILE A 291 -9.18 -10.44 4.36
N PRO A 292 -10.20 -11.11 4.93
CA PRO A 292 -10.59 -12.44 4.46
C PRO A 292 -11.10 -12.39 3.01
N LEU A 293 -11.86 -11.35 2.65
CA LEU A 293 -12.42 -11.23 1.31
C LEU A 293 -11.36 -11.01 0.24
N LEU A 294 -10.38 -10.14 0.52
CA LEU A 294 -9.21 -9.94 -0.33
C LEU A 294 -8.43 -11.25 -0.54
N THR A 295 -8.28 -12.04 0.51
CA THR A 295 -7.54 -13.31 0.45
C THR A 295 -8.28 -14.35 -0.38
N LEU A 296 -9.62 -14.41 -0.26
CA LEU A 296 -10.47 -15.26 -1.12
C LEU A 296 -10.36 -14.86 -2.60
N ILE A 297 -10.42 -13.56 -2.89
CA ILE A 297 -10.26 -13.02 -4.26
C ILE A 297 -8.90 -13.44 -4.83
N MET A 298 -7.83 -13.28 -4.05
CA MET A 298 -6.48 -13.67 -4.47
C MET A 298 -6.40 -15.17 -4.78
N GLY A 299 -7.04 -16.01 -3.96
CA GLY A 299 -7.18 -17.44 -4.19
C GLY A 299 -7.91 -17.77 -5.49
N GLY A 300 -9.02 -17.08 -5.78
CA GLY A 300 -9.73 -17.30 -7.02
C GLY A 300 -8.92 -16.89 -8.27
N ASN A 301 -8.18 -15.79 -8.19
CA ASN A 301 -7.27 -15.36 -9.26
C ASN A 301 -6.08 -16.33 -9.45
N LEU A 302 -5.70 -17.08 -8.41
CA LEU A 302 -4.63 -18.08 -8.47
C LEU A 302 -4.96 -19.23 -9.44
N LEU A 303 -6.25 -19.53 -9.69
CA LEU A 303 -6.64 -20.60 -10.62
C LEU A 303 -6.06 -20.38 -12.02
N LYS A 304 -6.31 -19.19 -12.60
CA LYS A 304 -5.70 -18.77 -13.87
C LYS A 304 -4.17 -18.66 -13.75
N GLY A 305 -3.71 -18.26 -12.56
CA GLY A 305 -2.30 -18.17 -12.23
C GLY A 305 -1.53 -19.48 -12.46
N LEU A 306 -2.05 -20.58 -11.90
CA LEU A 306 -1.43 -21.90 -11.94
C LEU A 306 -1.53 -22.56 -13.32
N THR A 307 -2.57 -22.24 -14.10
CA THR A 307 -2.79 -22.85 -15.42
C THR A 307 -2.11 -22.10 -16.57
N GLY A 308 -1.76 -20.82 -16.43
CA GLY A 308 -1.26 -20.05 -17.57
C GLY A 308 -0.49 -18.75 -17.32
N SER A 309 -0.15 -18.36 -16.09
CA SER A 309 0.43 -17.02 -15.83
C SER A 309 1.81 -16.73 -16.44
N GLY A 310 2.53 -17.74 -16.94
CA GLY A 310 3.79 -17.52 -17.69
C GLY A 310 4.86 -16.69 -16.96
N ILE A 311 4.81 -16.56 -15.62
CA ILE A 311 5.79 -15.74 -14.89
C ILE A 311 7.17 -16.34 -15.02
N GLN A 312 8.12 -15.48 -15.40
CA GLN A 312 9.53 -15.81 -15.38
C GLN A 312 9.97 -16.14 -13.94
N LYS A 313 10.50 -17.35 -13.72
CA LYS A 313 10.99 -17.80 -12.41
C LYS A 313 12.07 -16.88 -11.83
N SER A 314 12.88 -16.25 -12.69
CA SER A 314 13.88 -15.24 -12.32
C SER A 314 13.24 -14.00 -11.68
N LEU A 315 12.07 -13.57 -12.16
CA LEU A 315 11.32 -12.46 -11.59
C LEU A 315 10.81 -12.77 -10.18
N LEU A 316 10.22 -13.96 -10.03
CA LEU A 316 9.74 -14.44 -8.73
C LEU A 316 10.89 -14.52 -7.73
N LEU A 317 12.02 -15.13 -8.13
CA LEU A 317 13.21 -15.24 -7.31
C LEU A 317 13.75 -13.85 -6.92
N GLY A 318 13.78 -12.90 -7.87
CA GLY A 318 14.20 -11.52 -7.60
C GLY A 318 13.35 -10.84 -6.52
N ILE A 319 12.02 -10.95 -6.60
CA ILE A 319 11.11 -10.40 -5.59
C ILE A 319 11.35 -11.03 -4.21
N ILE A 320 11.52 -12.36 -4.17
CA ILE A 320 11.80 -13.10 -2.92
C ILE A 320 13.11 -12.64 -2.29
N VAL A 321 14.19 -12.53 -3.07
CA VAL A 321 15.51 -12.07 -2.59
C VAL A 321 15.44 -10.64 -2.07
N VAL A 322 14.75 -9.74 -2.80
CA VAL A 322 14.56 -8.35 -2.36
C VAL A 322 13.83 -8.31 -1.01
N ARG A 323 12.75 -9.07 -0.87
CA ARG A 323 11.89 -9.05 0.32
C ARG A 323 12.46 -9.74 1.54
N TYR A 324 13.09 -10.88 1.35
CA TYR A 324 13.50 -11.75 2.45
C TYR A 324 14.99 -11.73 2.73
N ILE A 325 15.78 -10.97 1.97
CA ILE A 325 17.21 -10.82 2.22
C ILE A 325 17.60 -9.34 2.21
N ALA A 326 17.46 -8.67 1.07
CA ALA A 326 17.99 -7.31 0.92
C ALA A 326 17.29 -6.28 1.81
N LEU A 327 15.95 -6.27 1.85
CA LEU A 327 15.19 -5.31 2.66
C LEU A 327 15.42 -5.49 4.17
N PRO A 328 15.36 -6.70 4.76
CA PRO A 328 15.69 -6.90 6.16
C PRO A 328 17.09 -6.40 6.53
N LEU A 329 18.09 -6.65 5.68
CA LEU A 329 19.46 -6.15 5.90
C LEU A 329 19.53 -4.62 5.87
N ILE A 330 18.84 -3.97 4.93
CA ILE A 330 18.72 -2.51 4.89
C ILE A 330 17.99 -1.99 6.13
N GLY A 331 16.93 -2.68 6.57
CA GLY A 331 16.18 -2.34 7.78
C GLY A 331 17.05 -2.29 9.02
N ILE A 332 17.97 -3.26 9.17
CA ILE A 332 18.95 -3.26 10.28
C ILE A 332 19.81 -1.99 10.24
N VAL A 333 20.33 -1.63 9.07
CA VAL A 333 21.17 -0.44 8.89
C VAL A 333 20.38 0.84 9.20
N VAL A 334 19.16 0.96 8.68
CA VAL A 334 18.29 2.12 8.89
C VAL A 334 17.92 2.29 10.36
N VAL A 335 17.44 1.22 11.01
CA VAL A 335 16.99 1.27 12.41
C VAL A 335 18.17 1.47 13.36
N LYS A 336 19.29 0.74 13.21
CA LYS A 336 20.48 0.96 14.04
C LYS A 336 21.10 2.34 13.82
N GLY A 337 21.09 2.84 12.59
CA GLY A 337 21.52 4.21 12.29
C GLY A 337 20.66 5.24 13.03
N ALA A 338 19.34 5.07 12.98
CA ALA A 338 18.40 5.96 13.67
C ALA A 338 18.54 5.93 15.20
N ILE A 339 18.83 4.76 15.79
CA ILE A 339 19.14 4.63 17.22
C ILE A 339 20.42 5.40 17.57
N ARG A 340 21.50 5.24 16.78
CA ARG A 340 22.77 5.96 17.02
C ARG A 340 22.63 7.47 16.89
N LEU A 341 21.71 7.94 16.06
CA LEU A 341 21.40 9.37 15.88
C LEU A 341 20.41 9.91 16.93
N GLY A 342 19.93 9.07 17.86
CA GLY A 342 18.96 9.47 18.89
C GLY A 342 17.56 9.76 18.34
N LEU A 343 17.23 9.31 17.12
CA LEU A 343 15.91 9.52 16.50
C LEU A 343 14.86 8.51 16.97
N VAL A 344 15.31 7.35 17.48
CA VAL A 344 14.47 6.22 17.92
C VAL A 344 14.74 5.94 19.39
N GLN A 345 13.67 5.71 20.16
CA GLN A 345 13.76 5.39 21.59
C GLN A 345 14.39 4.00 21.82
N HIS A 346 15.00 3.81 22.99
CA HIS A 346 15.59 2.54 23.41
C HIS A 346 14.56 1.47 23.83
N ASP A 347 13.33 1.55 23.33
CA ASP A 347 12.29 0.54 23.57
C ASP A 347 12.49 -0.67 22.63
N PRO A 348 12.79 -1.87 23.16
CA PRO A 348 12.99 -3.08 22.34
C PRO A 348 11.77 -3.42 21.47
N LEU A 349 10.55 -3.22 21.96
CA LEU A 349 9.33 -3.53 21.21
C LEU A 349 9.16 -2.60 20.02
N TYR A 350 9.40 -1.30 20.24
CA TYR A 350 9.34 -0.32 19.15
C TYR A 350 10.39 -0.61 18.08
N GLN A 351 11.63 -0.87 18.47
CA GLN A 351 12.72 -1.21 17.54
C GLN A 351 12.42 -2.50 16.78
N PHE A 352 11.90 -3.51 17.47
CA PHE A 352 11.48 -4.77 16.85
C PHE A 352 10.41 -4.56 15.77
N VAL A 353 9.38 -3.76 16.05
CA VAL A 353 8.34 -3.44 15.06
C VAL A 353 8.93 -2.71 13.85
N LEU A 354 9.84 -1.74 14.06
CA LEU A 354 10.50 -1.01 12.97
C LEU A 354 11.34 -1.92 12.08
N LEU A 355 12.05 -2.90 12.66
CA LEU A 355 12.81 -3.91 11.90
C LEU A 355 11.87 -4.84 11.13
N LEU A 356 10.81 -5.31 11.79
CA LEU A 356 9.86 -6.26 11.22
C LEU A 356 9.15 -5.68 9.98
N GLN A 357 8.92 -4.36 9.92
CA GLN A 357 8.36 -3.68 8.75
C GLN A 357 9.14 -3.96 7.43
N PHE A 358 10.44 -4.28 7.50
CA PHE A 358 11.27 -4.60 6.34
C PHE A 358 11.23 -6.08 5.92
N ALA A 359 10.76 -6.98 6.78
CA ALA A 359 10.81 -8.44 6.54
C ALA A 359 9.47 -9.05 6.13
N LEU A 360 8.41 -8.24 6.00
CA LEU A 360 7.08 -8.73 5.68
C LEU A 360 6.94 -9.16 4.20
N PRO A 361 6.09 -10.16 3.91
CA PRO A 361 5.72 -10.50 2.54
C PRO A 361 5.09 -9.30 1.81
N PRO A 362 5.01 -9.31 0.47
CA PRO A 362 4.32 -8.27 -0.29
C PRO A 362 2.88 -8.03 0.16
N ALA A 363 2.42 -6.78 0.07
CA ALA A 363 1.08 -6.37 0.52
C ALA A 363 -0.03 -7.01 -0.34
N MET A 364 -0.95 -7.75 0.29
CA MET A 364 -2.10 -8.38 -0.38
C MET A 364 -2.95 -7.41 -1.21
N ASN A 365 -3.09 -6.16 -0.75
CA ASN A 365 -3.87 -5.12 -1.43
C ASN A 365 -3.33 -4.77 -2.83
N ILE A 366 -2.10 -5.18 -3.18
CA ILE A 366 -1.59 -5.08 -4.56
C ILE A 366 -2.47 -5.92 -5.51
N GLY A 367 -2.99 -7.07 -5.06
CA GLY A 367 -3.93 -7.89 -5.82
C GLY A 367 -5.22 -7.15 -6.17
N THR A 368 -5.78 -6.39 -5.23
CA THR A 368 -6.93 -5.52 -5.48
C THR A 368 -6.63 -4.47 -6.55
N ILE A 369 -5.45 -3.85 -6.48
CA ILE A 369 -5.02 -2.83 -7.43
C ILE A 369 -4.90 -3.44 -8.83
N THR A 370 -4.22 -4.58 -8.98
CA THR A 370 -4.07 -5.24 -10.29
C THR A 370 -5.39 -5.68 -10.87
N GLN A 371 -6.31 -6.18 -10.03
CA GLN A 371 -7.62 -6.62 -10.48
C GLN A 371 -8.54 -5.46 -10.86
N LEU A 372 -8.43 -4.32 -10.16
CA LEU A 372 -9.17 -3.11 -10.52
C LEU A 372 -8.78 -2.61 -11.91
N PHE A 373 -7.51 -2.72 -12.29
CA PHE A 373 -7.01 -2.35 -13.62
C PHE A 373 -7.05 -3.48 -14.65
N GLY A 374 -7.45 -4.69 -14.25
CA GLY A 374 -7.49 -5.87 -15.12
C GLY A 374 -6.13 -6.26 -15.72
N ALA A 375 -5.03 -5.93 -15.05
CA ALA A 375 -3.67 -6.16 -15.56
C ALA A 375 -2.79 -6.81 -14.49
N GLY A 376 -2.23 -7.98 -14.82
CA GLY A 376 -1.31 -8.71 -13.94
C GLY A 376 -1.97 -9.40 -12.74
N GLU A 377 -3.30 -9.64 -12.76
CA GLU A 377 -4.01 -10.25 -11.63
C GLU A 377 -3.59 -11.70 -11.37
N SER A 378 -3.37 -12.48 -12.42
CA SER A 378 -2.99 -13.89 -12.32
C SER A 378 -1.55 -14.01 -11.84
N GLU A 379 -0.71 -13.11 -12.31
CA GLU A 379 0.70 -13.00 -12.02
C GLU A 379 0.90 -12.55 -10.57
N CYS A 380 0.14 -11.55 -10.14
CA CYS A 380 0.13 -11.11 -8.75
C CYS A 380 -0.25 -12.27 -7.83
N SER A 381 -1.29 -13.05 -8.15
CA SER A 381 -1.68 -14.19 -7.32
C SER A 381 -0.59 -15.26 -7.20
N VAL A 382 0.14 -15.56 -8.28
CA VAL A 382 1.26 -16.53 -8.23
C VAL A 382 2.44 -15.99 -7.43
N ILE A 383 2.79 -14.70 -7.61
CA ILE A 383 3.84 -14.04 -6.81
C ILE A 383 3.47 -14.11 -5.32
N MET A 384 2.23 -13.78 -4.98
CA MET A 384 1.75 -13.82 -3.60
C MET A 384 1.73 -15.25 -3.05
N PHE A 385 1.25 -16.24 -3.80
CA PHE A 385 1.25 -17.64 -3.36
C PHE A 385 2.65 -18.10 -2.94
N TRP A 386 3.65 -17.90 -3.79
CA TRP A 386 5.02 -18.32 -3.49
C TRP A 386 5.70 -17.49 -2.42
N ALA A 387 5.48 -16.17 -2.42
CA ALA A 387 6.01 -15.31 -1.36
C ALA A 387 5.44 -15.74 0.00
N TYR A 388 4.13 -15.94 0.11
CA TYR A 388 3.50 -16.34 1.37
C TYR A 388 3.89 -17.78 1.76
N ALA A 389 4.03 -18.72 0.82
CA ALA A 389 4.55 -20.05 1.13
C ALA A 389 5.94 -20.02 1.78
N LEU A 390 6.83 -19.13 1.34
CA LEU A 390 8.17 -18.96 1.91
C LEU A 390 8.20 -18.01 3.12
N ALA A 391 7.13 -17.25 3.36
CA ALA A 391 7.06 -16.27 4.42
C ALA A 391 7.22 -16.91 5.80
N SER A 392 6.67 -18.10 6.06
CA SER A 392 6.81 -18.78 7.36
C SER A 392 8.27 -18.96 7.74
N ILE A 393 9.08 -19.49 6.82
CA ILE A 393 10.50 -19.75 7.06
C ILE A 393 11.25 -18.42 7.25
N SER A 394 11.05 -17.49 6.31
CA SER A 394 11.73 -16.19 6.34
C SER A 394 11.39 -15.38 7.60
N LEU A 395 10.10 -15.23 7.92
CA LEU A 395 9.64 -14.48 9.08
C LEU A 395 10.10 -15.12 10.37
N THR A 396 10.17 -16.46 10.46
CA THR A 396 10.72 -17.13 11.64
C THR A 396 12.17 -16.73 11.86
N LEU A 397 13.01 -16.84 10.81
CA LEU A 397 14.43 -16.53 10.89
C LEU A 397 14.65 -15.05 11.25
N TRP A 398 13.97 -14.13 10.57
CA TRP A 398 14.10 -12.70 10.82
C TRP A 398 13.54 -12.28 12.17
N THR A 399 12.40 -12.84 12.60
CA THR A 399 11.82 -12.54 13.93
C THR A 399 12.77 -13.01 15.03
N THR A 400 13.32 -14.23 14.91
CA THR A 400 14.34 -14.74 15.83
C THR A 400 15.55 -13.82 15.88
N PHE A 401 16.08 -13.47 14.72
CA PHE A 401 17.26 -12.62 14.61
C PHE A 401 17.01 -11.20 15.16
N PHE A 402 15.86 -10.61 14.85
CA PHE A 402 15.50 -9.27 15.33
C PHE A 402 15.24 -9.24 16.82
N MET A 403 14.62 -10.27 17.41
CA MET A 403 14.50 -10.35 18.87
C MET A 403 15.88 -10.43 19.52
N TRP A 404 16.79 -11.26 18.99
CA TRP A 404 18.17 -11.30 19.48
C TRP A 404 18.90 -9.95 19.32
N LEU A 405 18.58 -9.19 18.27
CA LEU A 405 19.20 -7.90 17.98
C LEU A 405 18.76 -6.77 18.94
N VAL A 406 17.53 -6.85 19.45
CA VAL A 406 16.92 -5.83 20.34
C VAL A 406 16.91 -6.23 21.81
N SER A 407 17.24 -7.49 22.11
CA SER A 407 17.54 -7.95 23.48
C SER A 407 18.89 -7.40 23.91
#